data_AF-A0A7C3LJ30-F1
#
_entry.id   AF-A0A7C3LJ30-F1
#
_cell.length_a   1.000
_cell.length_b   1.000
_cell.length_c   1.000
_cell.angle_alpha   90.00
_cell.angle_beta   90.00
_cell.angle_gamma   90.00
#
_symmetry.space_group_name_H-M   'P 1'
#
loop_
_entity.id
_entity.type
_entity.pdbx_description
1 polymer ?
#
loop_
_entity_poly.entity_id
_entity_poly.type
_entity_poly.pdbx_seq_one_letter_code
_entity_poly.pdbx_strand_id
1 'polypeptide(L)'
;MIRATFCLLLAASAAVAADPPRPADLDPKTVAAYEKLGAEHGHLYVSDLGYLRFQEAKSKTRLPPDAVPAFRFRKVPAGPLPPVEGSFGLDFTQAPMTDADLEHVARLEGVTALGLANTRLSDDGLAHVAKLARLATLDLTRTAVTDRGMEPLAKLGALTTLLIDGTNVTDKGVIQVAKVESLKLLEPGKKKITDNLVAALVEAGRLHILAQARTLKGRADDDKEINILILPGTPVTDKGLEHIAKLGGLTGLHLNATAVTDKGMEHVGKIPTLITLELAQTGITDAGLEHLAKLSKLYTLDLTKTKVTNPAVLKFRKAVPKCIVLR
;
A
#
# COMPACT_ATOMS: atom_id res chain seq x y z
N MET A 1 -12.35 40.10 -21.22
CA MET A 1 -11.55 40.93 -20.29
C MET A 1 -11.90 40.53 -18.87
N ILE A 2 -10.86 40.36 -18.07
CA ILE A 2 -10.82 39.72 -16.76
C ILE A 2 -11.52 40.56 -15.70
N ARG A 3 -12.33 39.95 -14.82
CA ARG A 3 -12.59 40.48 -13.48
C ARG A 3 -12.20 39.41 -12.47
N ALA A 4 -11.03 39.62 -11.89
CA ALA A 4 -10.48 38.86 -10.78
C ALA A 4 -11.27 39.23 -9.51
N THR A 5 -11.91 38.24 -8.89
CA THR A 5 -12.40 38.36 -7.51
C THR A 5 -11.34 37.76 -6.61
N PHE A 6 -10.58 38.65 -5.98
CA PHE A 6 -9.56 38.35 -4.99
C PHE A 6 -10.28 37.85 -3.73
N CYS A 7 -10.34 36.53 -3.52
CA CYS A 7 -10.67 35.96 -2.21
C CYS A 7 -9.37 35.85 -1.41
N LEU A 8 -9.25 36.73 -0.42
CA LEU A 8 -8.19 36.75 0.58
C LEU A 8 -8.35 35.50 1.47
N LEU A 9 -7.67 34.40 1.13
CA LEU A 9 -7.48 33.27 2.03
C LEU A 9 -6.38 33.66 3.02
N LEU A 10 -6.78 33.90 4.27
CA LEU A 10 -5.88 33.87 5.42
C LEU A 10 -5.21 32.49 5.45
N ALA A 11 -3.93 32.46 5.10
CA ALA A 11 -3.07 31.29 5.27
C ALA A 11 -2.83 31.09 6.77
N ALA A 12 -3.70 30.32 7.43
CA ALA A 12 -3.30 29.59 8.62
C ALA A 12 -2.31 28.52 8.14
N SER A 13 -1.01 28.80 8.28
CA SER A 13 0.05 27.81 8.11
C SER A 13 -0.16 26.71 9.15
N ALA A 14 -0.88 25.65 8.78
CA ALA A 14 -0.79 24.40 9.49
C ALA A 14 0.68 23.97 9.42
N ALA A 15 1.36 24.00 10.57
CA ALA A 15 2.67 23.39 10.69
C ALA A 15 2.51 21.91 10.30
N VAL A 16 2.98 21.56 9.11
CA VAL A 16 3.19 20.17 8.72
C VAL A 16 4.06 19.59 9.83
N ALA A 17 3.54 18.59 10.56
CA ALA A 17 4.34 17.89 11.54
C ALA A 17 5.64 17.48 10.86
N ALA A 18 6.77 17.97 11.36
CA ALA A 18 8.07 17.63 10.80
C ALA A 18 8.22 16.11 10.84
N ASP A 19 8.65 15.52 9.73
CA ASP A 19 8.90 14.08 9.67
C ASP A 19 9.80 13.67 10.84
N PRO A 20 9.55 12.50 11.47
CA PRO A 20 10.39 12.05 12.57
C PRO A 20 11.87 12.02 12.13
N PRO A 21 12.80 12.41 13.02
CA PRO A 21 14.22 12.43 12.67
C PRO A 21 14.67 11.04 12.25
N ARG A 22 15.53 10.98 11.23
CA ARG A 22 16.14 9.74 10.76
C ARG A 22 16.84 9.03 11.94
N PRO A 23 16.73 7.69 12.05
CA PRO A 23 17.54 6.93 13.01
C PRO A 23 19.03 7.26 12.88
N ALA A 24 19.75 7.19 14.00
CA ALA A 24 21.19 7.43 14.04
C ALA A 24 21.96 6.40 13.20
N ASP A 25 23.06 6.84 12.59
CA ASP A 25 23.94 5.96 11.81
C ASP A 25 24.61 4.90 12.70
N LEU A 26 24.95 3.76 12.10
CA LEU A 26 25.61 2.65 12.78
C LEU A 26 27.08 2.94 13.02
N ASP A 27 27.61 2.49 14.16
CA ASP A 27 29.01 2.69 14.47
C ASP A 27 29.93 1.91 13.50
N PRO A 28 31.13 2.44 13.17
CA PRO A 28 32.02 1.80 12.20
C PRO A 28 32.48 0.39 12.57
N LYS A 29 32.54 0.03 13.87
CA LYS A 29 32.96 -1.31 14.29
C LYS A 29 31.87 -2.33 13.98
N THR A 30 30.61 -1.98 14.24
CA THR A 30 29.46 -2.80 13.86
C THR A 30 29.39 -2.99 12.35
N VAL A 31 29.56 -1.92 11.58
CA VAL A 31 29.59 -2.00 10.11
C VAL A 31 30.66 -2.98 9.64
N ALA A 32 31.90 -2.82 10.10
CA ALA A 32 33.00 -3.71 9.73
C ALA A 32 32.77 -5.18 10.16
N ALA A 33 32.07 -5.41 11.26
CA ALA A 33 31.73 -6.77 11.72
C ALA A 33 30.72 -7.45 10.78
N TYR A 34 29.70 -6.73 10.33
CA TYR A 34 28.71 -7.24 9.36
C TYR A 34 29.31 -7.41 7.96
N GLU A 35 30.18 -6.51 7.51
CA GLU A 35 30.89 -6.64 6.22
C GLU A 35 31.76 -7.90 6.17
N LYS A 36 32.42 -8.26 7.28
CA LYS A 36 33.17 -9.52 7.40
C LYS A 36 32.29 -10.77 7.28
N LEU A 37 31.01 -10.66 7.62
CA LEU A 37 30.00 -11.72 7.43
C LEU A 37 29.40 -11.73 6.01
N GLY A 38 29.88 -10.84 5.13
CA GLY A 38 29.43 -10.74 3.74
C GLY A 38 28.24 -9.80 3.55
N ALA A 39 27.96 -8.92 4.51
CA ALA A 39 26.91 -7.92 4.37
C ALA A 39 27.38 -6.70 3.58
N GLU A 40 26.46 -6.08 2.87
CA GLU A 40 26.61 -4.74 2.31
C GLU A 40 25.95 -3.73 3.28
N HIS A 41 26.61 -2.62 3.56
CA HIS A 41 26.06 -1.56 4.42
C HIS A 41 25.31 -0.49 3.61
N GLY A 42 24.16 -0.05 4.12
CA GLY A 42 23.29 0.91 3.46
C GLY A 42 22.08 1.26 4.31
N HIS A 43 20.95 1.52 3.66
CA HIS A 43 19.70 1.89 4.30
C HIS A 43 18.52 1.15 3.67
N LEU A 44 17.54 0.79 4.51
CA LEU A 44 16.24 0.29 4.09
C LEU A 44 15.17 1.36 4.21
N TYR A 45 14.31 1.44 3.22
CA TYR A 45 13.13 2.30 3.23
C TYR A 45 12.04 1.72 2.33
N VAL A 46 10.80 2.16 2.53
CA VAL A 46 9.68 1.82 1.65
C VAL A 46 9.55 2.92 0.61
N SER A 47 9.67 2.57 -0.67
CA SER A 47 9.47 3.54 -1.76
C SER A 47 8.00 4.00 -1.84
N ASP A 48 7.75 5.13 -2.50
CA ASP A 48 6.38 5.64 -2.78
C ASP A 48 5.49 4.63 -3.53
N LEU A 49 6.12 3.66 -4.19
CA LEU A 49 5.46 2.57 -4.91
C LEU A 49 5.14 1.35 -4.02
N GLY A 50 5.41 1.41 -2.71
CA GLY A 50 5.09 0.34 -1.76
C GLY A 50 6.08 -0.82 -1.72
N TYR A 51 7.29 -0.65 -2.29
CA TYR A 51 8.34 -1.68 -2.24
C TYR A 51 9.42 -1.35 -1.20
N LEU A 52 9.89 -2.36 -0.47
CA LEU A 52 11.10 -2.25 0.34
C LEU A 52 12.33 -2.11 -0.58
N ARG A 53 13.17 -1.13 -0.30
CA ARG A 53 14.37 -0.82 -1.09
C ARG A 53 15.58 -0.74 -0.20
N PHE A 54 16.68 -1.34 -0.67
CA PHE A 54 17.99 -1.15 -0.09
C PHE A 54 18.81 -0.18 -0.94
N GLN A 55 19.30 0.88 -0.30
CA GLN A 55 20.22 1.84 -0.91
C GLN A 55 21.59 1.73 -0.23
N GLU A 56 22.62 1.43 -1.01
CA GLU A 56 24.00 1.34 -0.52
C GLU A 56 24.49 2.68 0.05
N ALA A 57 25.30 2.62 1.11
CA ALA A 57 25.81 3.80 1.81
C ALA A 57 26.59 4.77 0.90
N LYS A 58 27.22 4.26 -0.16
CA LYS A 58 27.96 5.06 -1.16
C LYS A 58 27.08 5.80 -2.17
N SER A 59 25.77 5.56 -2.17
CA SER A 59 24.82 6.20 -3.09
C SER A 59 24.71 7.70 -2.83
N LYS A 60 24.67 8.49 -3.90
CA LYS A 60 24.48 9.95 -3.84
C LYS A 60 23.01 10.38 -3.81
N THR A 61 22.08 9.44 -3.98
CA THR A 61 20.64 9.73 -3.98
C THR A 61 20.20 10.13 -2.57
N ARG A 62 19.38 11.18 -2.46
CA ARG A 62 18.83 11.60 -1.18
C ARG A 62 17.98 10.47 -0.57
N LEU A 63 18.27 10.13 0.68
CA LEU A 63 17.49 9.17 1.44
C LEU A 63 16.15 9.78 1.92
N PRO A 64 15.07 8.99 1.94
CA PRO A 64 13.85 9.35 2.65
C PRO A 64 14.11 9.62 4.15
N PRO A 65 13.27 10.44 4.82
CA PRO A 65 13.40 10.73 6.25
C PRO A 65 13.31 9.48 7.14
N ASP A 66 12.48 8.52 6.74
CA ASP A 66 12.19 7.26 7.45
C ASP A 66 13.18 6.13 7.13
N ALA A 67 14.23 6.39 6.34
CA ALA A 67 15.23 5.38 5.99
C ALA A 67 15.99 4.91 7.24
N VAL A 68 16.03 3.58 7.44
CA VAL A 68 16.70 2.92 8.57
C VAL A 68 18.07 2.43 8.12
N PRO A 69 19.17 2.68 8.87
CA PRO A 69 20.47 2.11 8.53
C PRO A 69 20.41 0.58 8.58
N ALA A 70 21.04 -0.09 7.63
CA ALA A 70 20.75 -1.51 7.38
C ALA A 70 21.92 -2.27 6.77
N PHE A 71 21.81 -3.60 6.87
CA PHE A 71 22.72 -4.55 6.25
C PHE A 71 21.98 -5.45 5.27
N ARG A 72 22.50 -5.59 4.04
CA ARG A 72 21.97 -6.50 3.03
C ARG A 72 22.88 -7.71 2.86
N PHE A 73 22.28 -8.89 2.87
CA PHE A 73 22.94 -10.16 2.60
C PHE A 73 22.37 -10.80 1.33
N ARG A 74 23.26 -11.24 0.43
CA ARG A 74 22.88 -11.99 -0.79
C ARG A 74 22.92 -13.51 -0.61
N LYS A 75 23.44 -13.96 0.54
CA LYS A 75 23.59 -15.36 0.95
C LYS A 75 23.24 -15.46 2.43
N VAL A 76 23.02 -16.66 2.94
CA VAL A 76 22.91 -16.87 4.39
C VAL A 76 24.22 -16.41 5.04
N PRO A 77 24.19 -15.60 6.12
CA PRO A 77 25.39 -15.16 6.82
C PRO A 77 26.26 -16.34 7.24
N ALA A 78 27.58 -16.21 7.14
CA ALA A 78 28.52 -17.30 7.44
C ALA A 78 28.64 -17.64 8.94
N GLY A 79 27.98 -16.89 9.81
CA GLY A 79 28.03 -17.04 11.26
C GLY A 79 26.95 -16.20 11.96
N PRO A 80 26.89 -16.24 13.30
CA PRO A 80 25.90 -15.49 14.06
C PRO A 80 26.10 -13.99 13.85
N LEU A 81 24.98 -13.28 13.71
CA LEU A 81 24.97 -11.83 13.58
C LEU A 81 25.28 -11.20 14.95
N PRO A 82 26.27 -10.30 15.06
CA PRO A 82 26.59 -9.65 16.33
C PRO A 82 25.46 -8.67 16.73
N PRO A 83 25.28 -8.40 18.04
CA PRO A 83 24.30 -7.43 18.48
C PRO A 83 24.62 -6.03 17.96
N VAL A 84 23.58 -5.24 17.71
CA VAL A 84 23.66 -3.86 17.22
C VAL A 84 22.93 -2.96 18.21
N GLU A 85 23.57 -1.86 18.61
CA GLU A 85 22.94 -0.85 19.44
C GLU A 85 22.01 0.03 18.59
N GLY A 86 20.79 0.30 19.07
CA GLY A 86 19.82 1.14 18.37
C GLY A 86 18.96 0.39 17.34
N SER A 87 18.33 1.16 16.44
CA SER A 87 17.41 0.64 15.44
C SER A 87 18.14 0.40 14.12
N PHE A 88 17.99 -0.79 13.54
CA PHE A 88 18.60 -1.12 12.25
C PHE A 88 17.74 -2.07 11.43
N GLY A 89 18.07 -2.16 10.14
CA GLY A 89 17.42 -3.04 9.19
C GLY A 89 18.28 -4.21 8.74
N LEU A 90 17.63 -5.31 8.34
CA LEU A 90 18.26 -6.45 7.70
C LEU A 90 17.53 -6.78 6.40
N ASP A 91 18.27 -6.93 5.31
CA ASP A 91 17.73 -7.32 4.02
C ASP A 91 18.35 -8.62 3.53
N PHE A 92 17.53 -9.67 3.50
CA PHE A 92 17.86 -10.97 2.95
C PHE A 92 17.10 -11.23 1.65
N THR A 93 16.61 -10.19 0.98
CA THR A 93 15.87 -10.33 -0.27
C THR A 93 16.69 -11.13 -1.29
N GLN A 94 16.10 -12.21 -1.81
CA GLN A 94 16.69 -13.22 -2.70
C GLN A 94 17.81 -14.08 -2.10
N ALA A 95 18.19 -13.89 -0.84
CA ALA A 95 19.05 -14.85 -0.16
C ALA A 95 18.26 -16.15 0.09
N PRO A 96 18.90 -17.33 0.06
CA PRO A 96 18.22 -18.61 0.24
C PRO A 96 17.90 -18.90 1.71
N MET A 97 17.40 -17.90 2.45
CA MET A 97 17.01 -18.02 3.86
C MET A 97 15.83 -19.00 4.01
N THR A 98 15.90 -19.81 5.06
CA THR A 98 14.88 -20.76 5.51
C THR A 98 14.37 -20.38 6.90
N ASP A 99 13.37 -21.09 7.41
CA ASP A 99 12.78 -20.84 8.74
C ASP A 99 13.83 -20.97 9.86
N ALA A 100 14.74 -21.95 9.75
CA ALA A 100 15.80 -22.19 10.74
C ALA A 100 16.81 -21.03 10.81
N ASP A 101 17.11 -20.40 9.67
CA ASP A 101 18.08 -19.30 9.62
C ASP A 101 17.59 -18.05 10.39
N LEU A 102 16.26 -17.93 10.60
CA LEU A 102 15.68 -16.83 11.37
C LEU A 102 15.83 -16.98 12.89
N GLU A 103 16.23 -18.15 13.41
CA GLU A 103 16.39 -18.34 14.85
C GLU A 103 17.40 -17.36 15.45
N HIS A 104 18.51 -17.14 14.76
CA HIS A 104 19.54 -16.19 15.18
C HIS A 104 19.12 -14.74 14.96
N VAL A 105 18.42 -14.45 13.85
CA VAL A 105 17.89 -13.11 13.56
C VAL A 105 16.91 -12.67 14.66
N ALA A 106 16.07 -13.59 15.14
CA ALA A 106 15.06 -13.34 16.18
C ALA A 106 15.63 -12.93 17.55
N ARG A 107 16.95 -13.02 17.77
CA ARG A 107 17.63 -12.59 19.00
C ARG A 107 18.12 -11.15 18.95
N LEU A 108 17.98 -10.48 17.80
CA LEU A 108 18.47 -9.12 17.58
C LEU A 108 17.39 -8.11 17.96
N GLU A 109 17.54 -7.48 19.12
CA GLU A 109 16.53 -6.57 19.69
C GLU A 109 16.34 -5.27 18.88
N GLY A 110 17.35 -4.86 18.11
CA GLY A 110 17.35 -3.61 17.35
C GLY A 110 16.68 -3.68 15.96
N VAL A 111 16.20 -4.85 15.51
CA VAL A 111 15.67 -4.98 14.14
C VAL A 111 14.31 -4.29 14.01
N THR A 112 14.24 -3.24 13.20
CA THR A 112 13.01 -2.48 12.91
C THR A 112 12.54 -2.64 11.47
N ALA A 113 13.40 -3.04 10.54
CA ALA A 113 13.06 -3.35 9.16
C ALA A 113 13.66 -4.70 8.74
N LEU A 114 12.85 -5.58 8.17
CA LEU A 114 13.27 -6.92 7.76
C LEU A 114 12.77 -7.26 6.35
N GLY A 115 13.71 -7.36 5.41
CA GLY A 115 13.47 -7.79 4.03
C GLY A 115 13.70 -9.29 3.87
N LEU A 116 12.66 -10.03 3.51
CA LEU A 116 12.70 -11.48 3.30
C LEU A 116 12.05 -11.88 1.97
N ALA A 117 11.94 -10.93 1.04
CA ALA A 117 11.29 -11.17 -0.24
C ALA A 117 12.06 -12.22 -1.05
N ASN A 118 11.33 -13.13 -1.72
CA ASN A 118 11.90 -14.20 -2.54
C ASN A 118 12.86 -15.13 -1.76
N THR A 119 12.55 -15.41 -0.50
CA THR A 119 13.24 -16.41 0.34
C THR A 119 12.43 -17.72 0.40
N ARG A 120 12.93 -18.75 1.10
CA ARG A 120 12.27 -20.06 1.26
C ARG A 120 11.49 -20.17 2.56
N LEU A 121 11.00 -19.06 3.10
CA LEU A 121 10.26 -19.02 4.35
C LEU A 121 8.85 -19.60 4.22
N SER A 122 8.42 -20.25 5.30
CA SER A 122 7.06 -20.71 5.56
C SER A 122 6.47 -20.03 6.80
N ASP A 123 5.27 -20.43 7.23
CA ASP A 123 4.67 -19.88 8.45
C ASP A 123 5.51 -20.17 9.72
N ASP A 124 6.29 -21.24 9.72
CA ASP A 124 7.10 -21.63 10.89
C ASP A 124 8.21 -20.58 11.14
N GLY A 125 8.77 -20.00 10.07
CA GLY A 125 9.70 -18.88 10.15
C GLY A 125 9.07 -17.63 10.77
N LEU A 126 7.77 -17.39 10.57
CA LEU A 126 7.08 -16.23 11.14
C LEU A 126 6.92 -16.31 12.67
N ALA A 127 7.00 -17.50 13.27
CA ALA A 127 7.08 -17.64 14.72
C ALA A 127 8.39 -17.05 15.29
N HIS A 128 9.48 -17.08 14.52
CA HIS A 128 10.73 -16.39 14.87
C HIS A 128 10.63 -14.89 14.66
N VAL A 129 10.07 -14.45 13.52
CA VAL A 129 9.84 -13.02 13.21
C VAL A 129 9.00 -12.34 14.30
N ALA A 130 7.98 -13.02 14.83
CA ALA A 130 7.11 -12.50 15.88
C ALA A 130 7.84 -12.18 17.21
N LYS A 131 9.08 -12.62 17.40
CA LYS A 131 9.92 -12.28 18.57
C LYS A 131 10.60 -10.91 18.43
N LEU A 132 10.66 -10.35 17.23
CA LEU A 132 11.24 -9.04 16.96
C LEU A 132 10.28 -7.93 17.39
N ALA A 133 10.23 -7.64 18.69
CA ALA A 133 9.24 -6.73 19.29
C ALA A 133 9.26 -5.29 18.73
N ARG A 134 10.35 -4.87 18.08
CA ARG A 134 10.52 -3.54 17.48
C ARG A 134 10.30 -3.53 15.96
N LEU A 135 9.94 -4.67 15.37
CA LEU A 135 9.79 -4.79 13.92
C LEU A 135 8.62 -3.92 13.44
N ALA A 136 8.95 -2.91 12.64
CA ALA A 136 8.01 -1.97 12.07
C ALA A 136 7.72 -2.25 10.59
N THR A 137 8.73 -2.68 9.84
CA THR A 137 8.61 -2.97 8.40
C THR A 137 9.01 -4.41 8.11
N LEU A 138 8.11 -5.17 7.48
CA LEU A 138 8.34 -6.55 7.10
C LEU A 138 7.95 -6.79 5.65
N ASP A 139 8.89 -7.30 4.85
CA ASP A 139 8.65 -7.71 3.47
C ASP A 139 8.76 -9.23 3.32
N LEU A 140 7.64 -9.88 3.03
CA LEU A 140 7.48 -11.31 2.78
C LEU A 140 7.11 -11.61 1.32
N THR A 141 7.29 -10.64 0.42
CA THR A 141 6.91 -10.76 -0.98
C THR A 141 7.46 -12.05 -1.60
N ARG A 142 6.60 -12.84 -2.24
CA ARG A 142 6.96 -14.10 -2.91
C ARG A 142 7.64 -15.13 -1.99
N THR A 143 7.09 -15.31 -0.79
CA THR A 143 7.42 -16.43 0.12
C THR A 143 6.27 -17.45 0.16
N ALA A 144 6.48 -18.60 0.80
CA ALA A 144 5.48 -19.66 0.88
C ALA A 144 4.45 -19.46 2.01
N VAL A 145 4.48 -18.32 2.71
CA VAL A 145 3.61 -18.02 3.85
C VAL A 145 2.13 -18.01 3.48
N THR A 146 1.30 -18.46 4.41
CA THR A 146 -0.15 -18.65 4.31
C THR A 146 -0.88 -17.84 5.38
N ASP A 147 -2.21 -17.96 5.44
CA ASP A 147 -3.02 -17.35 6.50
C ASP A 147 -2.58 -17.75 7.92
N ARG A 148 -2.08 -18.98 8.11
CA ARG A 148 -1.58 -19.46 9.41
C ARG A 148 -0.42 -18.60 9.90
N GLY A 149 0.46 -18.18 8.99
CA GLY A 149 1.60 -17.33 9.30
C GLY A 149 1.22 -15.90 9.72
N MET A 150 0.01 -15.44 9.45
CA MET A 150 -0.44 -14.10 9.86
C MET A 150 -0.78 -14.02 11.36
N GLU A 151 -1.03 -15.16 12.02
CA GLU A 151 -1.40 -15.19 13.44
C GLU A 151 -0.29 -14.71 14.39
N PRO A 152 0.96 -15.16 14.27
CA PRO A 152 2.05 -14.60 15.06
C PRO A 152 2.28 -13.10 14.78
N LEU A 153 2.15 -12.68 13.52
CA LEU A 153 2.37 -11.28 13.13
C LEU A 153 1.31 -10.34 13.71
N ALA A 154 0.09 -10.82 13.95
CA ALA A 154 -0.97 -10.04 14.59
C ALA A 154 -0.61 -9.58 16.02
N LYS A 155 0.46 -10.14 16.63
CA LYS A 155 0.96 -9.78 17.96
C LYS A 155 2.06 -8.71 17.92
N LEU A 156 2.57 -8.36 16.74
CA LEU A 156 3.62 -7.35 16.60
C LEU A 156 3.03 -5.94 16.71
N GLY A 157 3.01 -5.41 17.94
CA GLY A 157 2.45 -4.08 18.23
C GLY A 157 3.19 -2.92 17.55
N ALA A 158 4.42 -3.11 17.09
CA ALA A 158 5.19 -2.11 16.37
C ALA A 158 5.02 -2.16 14.83
N LEU A 159 4.35 -3.19 14.29
CA LEU A 159 4.30 -3.42 12.84
C LEU A 159 3.44 -2.38 12.13
N THR A 160 4.10 -1.50 11.35
CA THR A 160 3.44 -0.44 10.58
C THR A 160 3.31 -0.76 9.10
N THR A 161 4.23 -1.56 8.56
CA THR A 161 4.30 -1.89 7.13
C THR A 161 4.45 -3.39 6.93
N LEU A 162 3.57 -3.97 6.13
CA LEU A 162 3.63 -5.38 5.75
C LEU A 162 3.44 -5.54 4.23
N LEU A 163 4.43 -6.14 3.58
CA LEU A 163 4.40 -6.44 2.14
C LEU A 163 4.30 -7.96 1.95
N ILE A 164 3.24 -8.43 1.31
CA ILE A 164 2.92 -9.87 1.15
C ILE A 164 2.48 -10.22 -0.28
N ASP A 165 2.84 -9.40 -1.28
CA ASP A 165 2.55 -9.70 -2.68
C ASP A 165 3.17 -11.05 -3.08
N GLY A 166 2.44 -11.84 -3.87
CA GLY A 166 2.91 -13.15 -4.34
C GLY A 166 3.04 -14.24 -3.26
N THR A 167 2.47 -14.05 -2.06
CA THR A 167 2.36 -15.09 -1.02
C THR A 167 1.12 -15.98 -1.22
N ASN A 168 0.93 -16.99 -0.37
CA ASN A 168 -0.28 -17.82 -0.32
C ASN A 168 -1.33 -17.32 0.70
N VAL A 169 -1.15 -16.10 1.24
CA VAL A 169 -2.13 -15.45 2.12
C VAL A 169 -3.41 -15.16 1.33
N THR A 170 -4.58 -15.41 1.91
CA THR A 170 -5.90 -15.11 1.35
C THR A 170 -6.54 -13.95 2.12
N ASP A 171 -7.74 -13.53 1.72
CA ASP A 171 -8.52 -12.50 2.43
C ASP A 171 -8.57 -12.76 3.94
N LYS A 172 -8.66 -14.03 4.36
CA LYS A 172 -8.69 -14.41 5.78
C LYS A 172 -7.44 -13.94 6.53
N GLY A 173 -6.25 -14.22 6.00
CA GLY A 173 -5.00 -13.80 6.64
C GLY A 173 -4.79 -12.28 6.57
N VAL A 174 -5.18 -11.64 5.47
CA VAL A 174 -5.14 -10.17 5.33
C VAL A 174 -6.05 -9.51 6.38
N ILE A 175 -7.29 -10.01 6.55
CA ILE A 175 -8.23 -9.51 7.56
C ILE A 175 -7.69 -9.73 8.98
N GLN A 176 -6.98 -10.84 9.23
CA GLN A 176 -6.37 -11.12 10.52
C GLN A 176 -5.30 -10.08 10.88
N VAL A 177 -4.36 -9.81 9.97
CA VAL A 177 -3.28 -8.84 10.22
C VAL A 177 -3.77 -7.39 10.16
N ALA A 178 -4.87 -7.11 9.45
CA ALA A 178 -5.54 -5.82 9.47
C ALA A 178 -6.12 -5.45 10.85
N LYS A 179 -6.15 -6.36 11.82
CA LYS A 179 -6.51 -6.05 13.22
C LYS A 179 -5.38 -5.40 14.00
N VAL A 180 -4.13 -5.47 13.52
CA VAL A 180 -2.97 -4.82 14.15
C VAL A 180 -3.17 -3.31 14.08
N GLU A 181 -3.32 -2.64 15.22
CA GLU A 181 -3.69 -1.21 15.29
C GLU A 181 -2.61 -0.28 14.73
N SER A 182 -1.34 -0.68 14.86
CA SER A 182 -0.20 0.08 14.35
C SER A 182 -0.01 -0.04 12.83
N LEU A 183 -0.68 -0.99 12.16
CA LEU A 183 -0.51 -1.23 10.73
C LEU A 183 -1.10 -0.08 9.91
N LYS A 184 -0.23 0.57 9.13
CA LYS A 184 -0.52 1.73 8.28
C LYS A 184 -0.43 1.44 6.79
N LEU A 185 0.42 0.48 6.41
CA LEU A 185 0.61 0.09 5.01
C LEU A 185 0.59 -1.43 4.87
N LEU A 186 -0.27 -1.92 4.00
CA LEU A 186 -0.40 -3.31 3.62
C LEU A 186 -0.43 -3.42 2.10
N GLU A 187 0.56 -4.11 1.53
CA GLU A 187 0.59 -4.42 0.10
C GLU A 187 0.36 -5.93 -0.09
N PRO A 188 -0.90 -6.36 -0.28
CA PRO A 188 -1.21 -7.76 -0.47
C PRO A 188 -0.98 -8.26 -1.90
N GLY A 189 -0.71 -7.36 -2.85
CA GLY A 189 -0.69 -7.67 -4.26
C GLY A 189 -2.07 -7.57 -4.89
N LYS A 190 -2.14 -6.99 -6.10
CA LYS A 190 -3.39 -6.69 -6.82
C LYS A 190 -4.35 -7.86 -6.93
N LYS A 191 -3.82 -9.08 -7.13
CA LYS A 191 -4.63 -10.30 -7.30
C LYS A 191 -5.35 -10.74 -6.03
N LYS A 192 -4.95 -10.24 -4.86
CA LYS A 192 -5.58 -10.53 -3.56
C LYS A 192 -6.65 -9.51 -3.17
N ILE A 193 -6.84 -8.44 -3.94
CA ILE A 193 -7.83 -7.42 -3.63
C ILE A 193 -9.18 -7.84 -4.22
N THR A 194 -9.89 -8.70 -3.49
CA THR A 194 -11.21 -9.22 -3.86
C THR A 194 -12.35 -8.37 -3.29
N ASP A 195 -13.58 -8.63 -3.73
CA ASP A 195 -14.78 -8.02 -3.14
C ASP A 195 -14.90 -8.31 -1.63
N ASN A 196 -14.56 -9.53 -1.21
CA ASN A 196 -14.64 -9.94 0.20
C ASN A 196 -13.64 -9.18 1.06
N LEU A 197 -12.40 -9.01 0.57
CA LEU A 197 -11.40 -8.23 1.28
C LEU A 197 -11.82 -6.76 1.39
N VAL A 198 -12.28 -6.16 0.29
CA VAL A 198 -12.77 -4.78 0.28
C VAL A 198 -13.93 -4.61 1.25
N ALA A 199 -14.91 -5.52 1.22
CA ALA A 199 -16.04 -5.51 2.14
C ALA A 199 -15.60 -5.53 3.60
N ALA A 200 -14.75 -6.49 3.97
CA ALA A 200 -14.27 -6.65 5.33
C ALA A 200 -13.47 -5.44 5.83
N LEU A 201 -12.63 -4.84 4.97
CA LEU A 201 -11.83 -3.67 5.35
C LEU A 201 -12.67 -2.39 5.43
N VAL A 202 -13.72 -2.25 4.62
CA VAL A 202 -14.70 -1.16 4.75
C VAL A 202 -15.45 -1.29 6.06
N GLU A 203 -15.96 -2.48 6.38
CA GLU A 203 -16.69 -2.75 7.62
C GLU A 203 -15.83 -2.55 8.87
N ALA A 204 -14.54 -2.90 8.79
CA ALA A 204 -13.59 -2.67 9.87
C ALA A 204 -13.11 -1.21 9.96
N GLY A 205 -13.43 -0.34 8.99
CA GLY A 205 -12.87 1.02 8.91
C GLY A 205 -11.37 1.05 8.65
N ARG A 206 -10.81 -0.04 8.10
CA ARG A 206 -9.37 -0.24 7.89
C ARG A 206 -8.93 -0.18 6.44
N LEU A 207 -9.81 0.14 5.49
CA LEU A 207 -9.45 0.17 4.05
C LEU A 207 -8.27 1.11 3.74
N HIS A 208 -8.03 2.15 4.56
CA HIS A 208 -6.94 3.12 4.40
C HIS A 208 -5.55 2.48 4.48
N ILE A 209 -5.41 1.30 5.10
CA ILE A 209 -4.12 0.62 5.22
C ILE A 209 -3.66 0.00 3.89
N LEU A 210 -4.57 -0.23 2.94
CA LEU A 210 -4.16 -0.82 1.67
C LEU A 210 -3.24 0.14 0.93
N ALA A 211 -2.16 -0.40 0.38
CA ALA A 211 -1.28 0.31 -0.53
C ALA A 211 -1.98 0.73 -1.85
N GLN A 212 -3.29 0.53 -2.00
CA GLN A 212 -4.12 1.03 -3.09
C GLN A 212 -5.05 2.18 -2.66
N ALA A 213 -5.23 2.38 -1.35
CA ALA A 213 -5.95 3.51 -0.80
C ALA A 213 -4.96 4.69 -0.64
N ARG A 214 -5.35 5.86 -1.11
CA ARG A 214 -4.55 7.08 -1.02
C ARG A 214 -5.40 8.20 -0.44
N THR A 215 -4.83 8.91 0.52
CA THR A 215 -5.30 10.22 0.94
C THR A 215 -4.40 11.28 0.31
N LEU A 216 -4.99 12.21 -0.43
CA LEU A 216 -4.28 13.44 -0.84
C LEU A 216 -4.11 14.33 0.40
N LYS A 217 -2.87 14.68 0.75
CA LYS A 217 -2.56 15.62 1.85
C LYS A 217 -3.20 17.00 1.60
N GLY A 218 -3.91 17.55 2.57
CA GLY A 218 -4.56 18.87 2.52
C GLY A 218 -5.70 19.13 3.52
N ARG A 219 -6.16 18.17 4.34
CA ARG A 219 -7.12 18.40 5.43
C ARG A 219 -6.55 17.97 6.79
N ALA A 220 -6.92 18.68 7.84
CA ALA A 220 -6.35 18.48 9.17
C ALA A 220 -6.65 17.10 9.81
N ASP A 221 -7.54 16.29 9.21
CA ASP A 221 -7.97 14.95 9.70
C ASP A 221 -7.58 13.79 8.73
N ASP A 222 -6.60 14.00 7.86
CA ASP A 222 -6.33 13.27 6.60
C ASP A 222 -6.03 11.76 6.68
N ASP A 223 -5.56 11.20 7.80
CA ASP A 223 -5.05 9.82 7.80
C ASP A 223 -6.14 8.73 7.65
N LYS A 224 -7.43 9.09 7.76
CA LYS A 224 -8.56 8.14 7.69
C LYS A 224 -9.51 8.34 6.50
N GLU A 225 -9.49 9.49 5.83
CA GLU A 225 -10.37 9.74 4.68
C GLU A 225 -9.75 9.26 3.37
N ILE A 226 -10.15 8.08 2.91
CA ILE A 226 -9.72 7.56 1.61
C ILE A 226 -10.30 8.43 0.50
N ASN A 227 -9.43 9.20 -0.16
CA ASN A 227 -9.82 10.09 -1.24
C ASN A 227 -9.70 9.41 -2.60
N ILE A 228 -8.69 8.55 -2.79
CA ILE A 228 -8.45 7.87 -4.06
C ILE A 228 -8.25 6.38 -3.80
N LEU A 229 -8.97 5.55 -4.56
CA LEU A 229 -8.84 4.10 -4.50
C LEU A 229 -8.39 3.56 -5.87
N ILE A 230 -7.19 2.96 -5.89
CA ILE A 230 -6.50 2.54 -7.12
C ILE A 230 -6.54 1.03 -7.26
N LEU A 231 -7.52 0.51 -7.99
CA LEU A 231 -7.79 -0.94 -8.12
C LEU A 231 -7.66 -1.51 -9.55
N PRO A 232 -6.78 -1.00 -10.43
CA PRO A 232 -6.71 -1.50 -11.79
C PRO A 232 -6.19 -2.94 -11.84
N GLY A 233 -6.87 -3.80 -12.61
CA GLY A 233 -6.52 -5.21 -12.78
C GLY A 233 -6.73 -6.09 -11.53
N THR A 234 -7.51 -5.61 -10.56
CA THR A 234 -7.91 -6.39 -9.38
C THR A 234 -9.13 -7.27 -9.69
N PRO A 235 -9.38 -8.36 -8.94
CA PRO A 235 -10.58 -9.18 -9.09
C PRO A 235 -11.87 -8.54 -8.52
N VAL A 236 -11.88 -7.23 -8.25
CA VAL A 236 -13.08 -6.51 -7.80
C VAL A 236 -14.16 -6.54 -8.89
N THR A 237 -15.40 -6.77 -8.45
CA THR A 237 -16.60 -6.82 -9.27
C THR A 237 -17.64 -5.80 -8.78
N ASP A 238 -18.84 -5.83 -9.36
CA ASP A 238 -19.97 -5.00 -8.94
C ASP A 238 -20.31 -5.16 -7.44
N LYS A 239 -20.06 -6.34 -6.84
CA LYS A 239 -20.28 -6.57 -5.41
C LYS A 239 -19.34 -5.73 -4.54
N GLY A 240 -18.05 -5.63 -4.90
CA GLY A 240 -17.11 -4.79 -4.18
C GLY A 240 -17.50 -3.31 -4.25
N LEU A 241 -18.08 -2.87 -5.38
CA LEU A 241 -18.58 -1.50 -5.55
C LEU A 241 -19.74 -1.15 -4.63
N GLU A 242 -20.55 -2.13 -4.19
CA GLU A 242 -21.57 -1.91 -3.16
C GLU A 242 -20.95 -1.40 -1.85
N HIS A 243 -19.82 -1.98 -1.44
CA HIS A 243 -19.11 -1.58 -0.23
C HIS A 243 -18.31 -0.29 -0.43
N ILE A 244 -17.64 -0.14 -1.58
CA ILE A 244 -16.90 1.09 -1.91
C ILE A 244 -17.82 2.32 -1.92
N ALA A 245 -19.07 2.17 -2.37
CA ALA A 245 -20.04 3.26 -2.38
C ALA A 245 -20.44 3.78 -0.98
N LYS A 246 -20.10 3.05 0.09
CA LYS A 246 -20.31 3.48 1.49
C LYS A 246 -19.23 4.46 1.96
N LEU A 247 -18.17 4.68 1.18
CA LEU A 247 -17.08 5.61 1.52
C LEU A 247 -17.50 7.05 1.22
N GLY A 248 -17.63 7.89 2.25
CA GLY A 248 -18.13 9.27 2.13
C GLY A 248 -17.18 10.28 1.49
N GLY A 249 -15.87 9.96 1.40
CA GLY A 249 -14.81 10.89 0.96
C GLY A 249 -14.25 10.63 -0.44
N LEU A 250 -14.72 9.60 -1.14
CA LEU A 250 -14.03 9.13 -2.35
C LEU A 250 -14.16 10.15 -3.51
N THR A 251 -13.03 10.66 -3.97
CA THR A 251 -12.92 11.60 -5.10
C THR A 251 -12.30 10.98 -6.35
N GLY A 252 -11.49 9.93 -6.20
CA GLY A 252 -10.91 9.18 -7.31
C GLY A 252 -11.16 7.68 -7.18
N LEU A 253 -11.61 7.03 -8.26
CA LEU A 253 -11.80 5.59 -8.32
C LEU A 253 -11.27 5.02 -9.63
N HIS A 254 -10.22 4.20 -9.55
CA HIS A 254 -9.56 3.63 -10.72
C HIS A 254 -9.86 2.14 -10.79
N LEU A 255 -10.59 1.72 -11.82
CA LEU A 255 -11.12 0.36 -12.00
C LEU A 255 -10.72 -0.24 -13.36
N ASN A 256 -9.70 0.31 -14.01
CA ASN A 256 -9.27 -0.16 -15.32
C ASN A 256 -9.01 -1.69 -15.30
N ALA A 257 -9.46 -2.39 -16.34
CA ALA A 257 -9.28 -3.84 -16.48
C ALA A 257 -9.79 -4.68 -15.29
N THR A 258 -10.86 -4.24 -14.63
CA THR A 258 -11.60 -5.03 -13.62
C THR A 258 -12.84 -5.69 -14.24
N ALA A 259 -13.51 -6.57 -13.49
CA ALA A 259 -14.70 -7.29 -13.93
C ALA A 259 -16.01 -6.52 -13.69
N VAL A 260 -15.94 -5.20 -13.49
CA VAL A 260 -17.11 -4.34 -13.26
C VAL A 260 -17.96 -4.19 -14.52
N THR A 261 -19.28 -4.10 -14.31
CA THR A 261 -20.30 -3.96 -15.35
C THR A 261 -21.24 -2.78 -15.04
N ASP A 262 -22.25 -2.60 -15.89
CA ASP A 262 -23.24 -1.53 -15.71
C ASP A 262 -23.95 -1.58 -14.34
N LYS A 263 -24.13 -2.79 -13.77
CA LYS A 263 -24.70 -2.97 -12.42
C LYS A 263 -23.85 -2.29 -11.34
N GLY A 264 -22.52 -2.37 -11.47
CA GLY A 264 -21.60 -1.69 -10.57
C GLY A 264 -21.76 -0.17 -10.63
N MET A 265 -22.12 0.38 -11.79
CA MET A 265 -22.30 1.82 -11.96
C MET A 265 -23.53 2.35 -11.22
N GLU A 266 -24.51 1.51 -10.91
CA GLU A 266 -25.63 1.87 -10.02
C GLU A 266 -25.12 2.31 -8.63
N HIS A 267 -24.10 1.62 -8.12
CA HIS A 267 -23.44 1.92 -6.84
C HIS A 267 -22.50 3.11 -6.97
N VAL A 268 -21.66 3.15 -8.01
CA VAL A 268 -20.73 4.28 -8.25
C VAL A 268 -21.48 5.60 -8.41
N GLY A 269 -22.64 5.57 -9.07
CA GLY A 269 -23.51 6.73 -9.19
C GLY A 269 -24.05 7.26 -7.86
N LYS A 270 -23.91 6.54 -6.74
CA LYS A 270 -24.30 6.99 -5.39
C LYS A 270 -23.14 7.70 -4.65
N ILE A 271 -22.00 7.93 -5.31
CA ILE A 271 -20.82 8.56 -4.73
C ILE A 271 -20.70 10.01 -5.27
N PRO A 272 -21.45 10.99 -4.74
CA PRO A 272 -21.55 12.33 -5.31
C PRO A 272 -20.26 13.16 -5.25
N THR A 273 -19.25 12.65 -4.53
CA THR A 273 -17.94 13.27 -4.35
C THR A 273 -16.95 12.95 -5.47
N LEU A 274 -17.25 11.97 -6.34
CA LEU A 274 -16.33 11.54 -7.39
C LEU A 274 -16.00 12.66 -8.38
N ILE A 275 -14.70 12.83 -8.63
CA ILE A 275 -14.08 13.76 -9.57
C ILE A 275 -13.42 12.97 -10.71
N THR A 276 -12.73 11.88 -10.39
CA THR A 276 -12.03 11.03 -11.37
C THR A 276 -12.55 9.60 -11.29
N LEU A 277 -12.93 9.05 -12.44
CA LEU A 277 -13.36 7.66 -12.59
C LEU A 277 -12.67 7.04 -13.81
N GLU A 278 -11.87 6.00 -13.59
CA GLU A 278 -11.20 5.28 -14.68
C GLU A 278 -11.83 3.90 -14.86
N LEU A 279 -12.39 3.64 -16.05
CA LEU A 279 -13.11 2.41 -16.41
C LEU A 279 -12.55 1.79 -17.71
N ALA A 280 -11.32 2.12 -18.09
CA ALA A 280 -10.74 1.61 -19.32
C ALA A 280 -10.69 0.07 -19.30
N GLN A 281 -10.99 -0.57 -20.45
CA GLN A 281 -10.97 -2.03 -20.59
C GLN A 281 -11.93 -2.77 -19.62
N THR A 282 -13.08 -2.19 -19.31
CA THR A 282 -14.13 -2.83 -18.50
C THR A 282 -15.34 -3.23 -19.36
N GLY A 283 -16.30 -3.94 -18.75
CA GLY A 283 -17.52 -4.42 -19.42
C GLY A 283 -18.62 -3.37 -19.61
N ILE A 284 -18.32 -2.08 -19.39
CA ILE A 284 -19.30 -1.00 -19.37
C ILE A 284 -19.89 -0.72 -20.76
N THR A 285 -21.21 -0.50 -20.80
CA THR A 285 -21.99 -0.15 -21.97
C THR A 285 -22.72 1.19 -21.78
N ASP A 286 -23.53 1.58 -22.76
CA ASP A 286 -24.35 2.80 -22.68
C ASP A 286 -25.26 2.83 -21.44
N ALA A 287 -25.73 1.67 -20.96
CA ALA A 287 -26.58 1.57 -19.78
C ALA A 287 -25.84 2.02 -18.50
N GLY A 288 -24.57 1.63 -18.33
CA GLY A 288 -23.76 2.04 -17.19
C GLY A 288 -23.56 3.55 -17.12
N LEU A 289 -23.45 4.20 -18.28
CA LEU A 289 -23.26 5.66 -18.36
C LEU A 289 -24.49 6.44 -17.87
N GLU A 290 -25.70 5.87 -17.95
CA GLU A 290 -26.91 6.51 -17.43
C GLU A 290 -26.86 6.68 -15.91
N HIS A 291 -26.28 5.71 -15.19
CA HIS A 291 -26.10 5.79 -13.74
C HIS A 291 -25.06 6.82 -13.31
N LEU A 292 -24.10 7.15 -14.18
CA LEU A 292 -23.05 8.14 -13.91
C LEU A 292 -23.51 9.58 -14.18
N ALA A 293 -24.60 9.79 -14.92
CA ALA A 293 -25.08 11.12 -15.32
C ALA A 293 -25.49 12.02 -14.13
N LYS A 294 -25.71 11.44 -12.94
CA LYS A 294 -25.99 12.17 -11.68
C LYS A 294 -24.73 12.66 -10.95
N LEU A 295 -23.53 12.25 -11.37
CA LEU A 295 -22.27 12.64 -10.74
C LEU A 295 -21.82 14.03 -11.24
N SER A 296 -22.47 15.08 -10.74
CA SER A 296 -22.25 16.46 -11.20
C SER A 296 -20.85 17.02 -10.94
N LYS A 297 -20.08 16.39 -10.02
CA LYS A 297 -18.69 16.72 -9.73
C LYS A 297 -17.68 15.96 -10.60
N LEU A 298 -18.12 14.97 -11.38
CA LEU A 298 -17.23 14.17 -12.20
C LEU A 298 -16.57 15.05 -13.26
N TYR A 299 -15.25 15.09 -13.22
CA TYR A 299 -14.42 15.92 -14.09
C TYR A 299 -13.63 15.09 -15.09
N THR A 300 -13.22 13.88 -14.73
CA THR A 300 -12.49 12.97 -15.63
C THR A 300 -13.13 11.60 -15.61
N LEU A 301 -13.46 11.11 -16.80
CA LEU A 301 -14.03 9.78 -17.03
C LEU A 301 -13.28 9.09 -18.16
N ASP A 302 -12.56 8.01 -17.84
CA ASP A 302 -11.90 7.18 -18.86
C ASP A 302 -12.79 6.00 -19.26
N LEU A 303 -13.19 5.97 -20.54
CA LEU A 303 -13.98 4.89 -21.16
C LEU A 303 -13.22 4.19 -22.29
N THR A 304 -11.90 4.36 -22.39
CA THR A 304 -11.10 3.76 -23.45
C THR A 304 -11.25 2.23 -23.46
N LYS A 305 -11.50 1.65 -24.63
CA LYS A 305 -11.74 0.21 -24.81
C LYS A 305 -12.94 -0.35 -24.01
N THR A 306 -13.98 0.45 -23.80
CA THR A 306 -15.30 -0.02 -23.33
C THR A 306 -16.26 -0.23 -24.52
N LYS A 307 -17.50 -0.66 -24.24
CA LYS A 307 -18.56 -0.82 -25.25
C LYS A 307 -19.47 0.41 -25.36
N VAL A 308 -19.11 1.52 -24.71
CA VAL A 308 -19.89 2.76 -24.75
C VAL A 308 -19.82 3.40 -26.14
N THR A 309 -20.96 3.77 -26.70
CA THR A 309 -21.09 4.36 -28.04
C THR A 309 -20.86 5.88 -28.03
N ASN A 310 -20.59 6.47 -29.19
CA ASN A 310 -20.47 7.93 -29.32
C ASN A 310 -21.78 8.67 -28.99
N PRO A 311 -22.97 8.21 -29.45
CA PRO A 311 -24.24 8.82 -29.07
C PRO A 311 -24.47 8.88 -27.55
N ALA A 312 -24.16 7.80 -26.81
CA ALA A 312 -24.30 7.80 -25.36
C ALA A 312 -23.38 8.83 -24.67
N VAL A 313 -22.13 8.98 -25.14
CA VAL A 313 -21.23 10.01 -24.61
C VAL A 313 -21.73 11.43 -24.92
N LEU A 314 -22.31 11.66 -26.10
CA LEU A 314 -22.93 12.95 -26.40
C LEU A 314 -24.12 13.25 -25.47
N LYS A 315 -24.94 12.25 -25.15
CA LYS A 315 -26.02 12.37 -24.15
C LYS A 315 -25.44 12.66 -22.76
N PHE A 316 -24.41 11.93 -22.34
CA PHE A 316 -23.75 12.12 -21.05
C PHE A 316 -23.12 13.51 -20.90
N ARG A 317 -22.43 14.02 -21.93
CA ARG A 317 -21.84 15.38 -21.91
C ARG A 317 -22.89 16.48 -21.76
N LYS A 318 -24.14 16.25 -22.15
CA LYS A 318 -25.22 17.21 -21.86
C LYS A 318 -25.59 17.22 -20.38
N ALA A 319 -25.54 16.07 -19.71
CA ALA A 319 -25.84 15.93 -18.29
C ALA A 319 -24.67 16.37 -17.39
N VAL A 320 -23.43 16.08 -17.80
CA VAL A 320 -22.20 16.39 -17.04
C VAL A 320 -21.22 17.20 -17.92
N PRO A 321 -21.52 18.47 -18.23
CA PRO A 321 -20.84 19.23 -19.28
C PRO A 321 -19.39 19.59 -18.99
N LYS A 322 -18.96 19.51 -17.72
CA LYS A 322 -17.56 19.76 -17.32
C LYS A 322 -16.70 18.50 -17.36
N CYS A 323 -17.29 17.33 -17.58
CA CYS A 323 -16.56 16.07 -17.57
C CYS A 323 -15.79 15.87 -18.89
N ILE A 324 -14.48 15.70 -18.76
CA ILE A 324 -13.58 15.24 -19.81
C ILE A 324 -13.73 13.72 -19.92
N VAL A 325 -14.26 13.29 -21.07
CA VAL A 325 -14.45 11.86 -21.38
C VAL A 325 -13.36 11.40 -22.34
N LEU A 326 -12.52 10.46 -21.90
CA LEU A 326 -11.50 9.76 -22.71
C LEU A 326 -12.13 8.53 -23.40
N ARG A 327 -11.65 8.21 -24.60
CA ARG A 327 -12.29 7.24 -25.52
C ARG A 327 -11.28 6.28 -26.12
#